data_AF-A0A0Q6Z5I6-F1
#
_entry.id   AF-A0A0Q6Z5I6-F1
#
_cell.length_a   1.000
_cell.length_b   1.000
_cell.length_c   1.000
_cell.angle_alpha   90.00
_cell.angle_beta   90.00
_cell.angle_gamma   90.00
#
_symmetry.space_group_name_H-M   'P 1'
#
loop_
_entity.id
_entity.type
_entity.pdbx_description
1 polymer ?
#
loop_
_entity_poly.entity_id
_entity_poly.type
_entity_poly.pdbx_seq_one_letter_code
_entity_poly.pdbx_strand_id
1 'polypeptide(L)'
;MTRKKMDIAIFWLPLIGGLLLGGVAISGWYGGDKSFGLWIGFTGLILFLLVAAIQIQQFIWQNVNQPDIDLVASTQRAVLKWNPSKGEAFTMFNEGDQLPRGHWAVPKLKLKNKSTYNALDAKISWSVAPYDLRKLLESPSLQKKNIAVLPGSQVQVGNTIYDVTQRHDLPIIFITRDTDTFIPLNIWINAALFFAASLPPEPGSHSPTYFLDAVISWNIPDGGQPKRLRVKATATNMGPAGGLDDEFSALIDFEVEQRPQ
;
A
#
# COMPACT_ATOMS: atom_id res chain seq x y z
N MET A 1 13.04 19.61 16.54
CA MET A 1 13.91 18.47 16.90
C MET A 1 13.23 17.21 16.41
N THR A 2 13.81 16.47 15.46
CA THR A 2 13.18 15.29 14.86
C THR A 2 13.06 14.17 15.90
N ARG A 3 11.87 13.58 16.09
CA ARG A 3 11.55 12.52 17.08
C ARG A 3 12.68 11.49 17.26
N LYS A 4 13.27 11.03 16.14
CA LYS A 4 14.43 10.11 16.12
C LYS A 4 15.62 10.53 16.97
N LYS A 5 15.95 11.83 17.04
CA LYS A 5 17.07 12.32 17.86
C LYS A 5 16.74 12.29 19.35
N MET A 6 15.45 12.44 19.70
CA MET A 6 14.99 12.38 21.09
C MET A 6 14.99 10.94 21.60
N ASP A 7 14.56 9.99 20.77
CA ASP A 7 14.59 8.55 21.11
C ASP A 7 16.02 8.05 21.34
N ILE A 8 16.97 8.50 20.51
CA ILE A 8 18.41 8.21 20.68
C ILE A 8 18.93 8.82 22.00
N ALA A 9 18.58 10.07 22.31
CA ALA A 9 19.04 10.70 23.55
C ALA A 9 18.50 9.98 24.79
N ILE A 10 17.22 9.56 24.76
CA ILE A 10 16.58 8.78 25.83
C ILE A 10 17.23 7.40 25.98
N PHE A 11 17.70 6.79 24.89
CA PHE A 11 18.44 5.54 24.93
C PHE A 11 19.80 5.66 25.65
N TRP A 12 20.56 6.74 25.39
CA TRP A 12 21.90 6.92 25.96
C TRP A 12 21.93 7.46 27.38
N LEU A 13 20.93 8.26 27.76
CA LEU A 13 20.87 8.95 29.07
C LEU A 13 21.02 8.00 30.27
N PRO A 14 20.34 6.86 30.32
CA PRO A 14 20.48 5.90 31.41
C PRO A 14 21.83 5.17 31.42
N LEU A 15 22.43 4.95 30.25
CA LEU A 15 23.73 4.31 30.13
C LEU A 15 24.83 5.25 30.64
N ILE A 16 24.76 6.53 30.27
CA ILE A 16 25.64 7.59 30.77
C ILE A 16 25.42 7.79 32.27
N GLY A 17 24.16 7.84 32.73
CA GLY A 17 23.81 7.99 34.14
C GLY A 17 24.33 6.82 34.99
N GLY A 18 24.20 5.59 34.52
CA GLY A 18 24.75 4.40 35.18
C GLY A 18 26.28 4.45 35.28
N LEU A 19 26.96 4.92 34.23
CA LEU A 19 28.42 5.03 34.20
C LEU A 19 28.93 6.11 35.17
N LEU A 20 28.23 7.25 35.26
CA LEU A 20 28.53 8.32 36.22
C LEU A 20 28.29 7.85 37.67
N LEU A 21 27.16 7.18 37.95
CA LEU A 21 26.87 6.64 39.27
C LEU A 21 27.87 5.54 39.67
N GLY A 22 28.29 4.70 38.72
CA GLY A 22 29.35 3.71 38.93
C GLY A 22 30.68 4.37 39.31
N GLY A 23 31.05 5.48 38.66
CA GLY A 23 32.23 6.26 39.03
C GLY A 23 32.16 6.80 40.46
N VAL A 24 31.00 7.33 40.86
CA VAL A 24 30.78 7.81 42.24
C VAL A 24 30.86 6.65 43.24
N ALA A 25 30.26 5.50 42.93
CA ALA A 25 30.31 4.32 43.79
C ALA A 25 31.75 3.83 44.02
N ILE A 26 32.57 3.78 42.95
CA ILE A 26 34.00 3.42 43.03
C ILE A 26 34.76 4.42 43.90
N SER A 27 34.51 5.72 43.73
CA SER A 27 35.18 6.75 44.55
C SER A 27 34.83 6.63 46.04
N GLY A 28 33.58 6.32 46.38
CA GLY A 28 33.15 6.07 47.76
C GLY A 28 33.79 4.81 48.36
N TRP A 29 33.96 3.76 47.54
CA TRP A 29 34.61 2.51 47.97
C TRP A 29 36.06 2.72 48.39
N TYR A 30 36.83 3.49 47.62
CA TYR A 30 38.22 3.83 47.94
C TYR A 30 38.36 4.97 48.96
N GLY A 31 37.31 5.77 49.17
CA GLY A 31 37.27 6.89 50.12
C GLY A 31 37.01 6.50 51.59
N GLY A 32 36.83 5.20 51.88
CA GLY A 32 36.73 4.68 53.25
C GLY A 32 35.32 4.32 53.72
N ASP A 33 34.27 4.74 53.01
CA ASP A 33 32.87 4.37 53.32
C ASP A 33 32.34 3.32 52.34
N LYS A 34 32.77 2.07 52.57
CA LYS A 34 32.40 0.91 51.75
C LYS A 34 30.90 0.65 51.73
N SER A 35 30.22 0.94 52.84
CA SER A 35 28.77 0.75 52.96
C SER A 35 28.01 1.69 52.04
N PHE A 36 28.38 2.97 52.01
CA PHE A 36 27.79 3.94 51.08
C PHE A 36 28.05 3.58 49.61
N GLY A 37 29.29 3.22 49.26
CA GLY A 37 29.64 2.79 47.90
C GLY A 37 28.83 1.58 47.43
N LEU A 38 28.59 0.60 48.30
CA LEU A 38 27.78 -0.58 48.01
C LEU A 38 26.32 -0.23 47.73
N TRP A 39 25.71 0.66 48.52
CA TRP A 39 24.34 1.12 48.30
C TRP A 39 24.17 1.91 47.01
N ILE A 40 25.13 2.78 46.65
CA ILE A 40 25.09 3.50 45.36
C ILE A 40 25.21 2.50 44.22
N GLY A 41 26.16 1.56 44.28
CA GLY A 41 26.33 0.55 43.25
C GLY A 41 25.07 -0.29 43.04
N PHE A 42 24.45 -0.74 44.14
CA PHE A 42 23.19 -1.48 44.11
C PHE A 42 22.04 -0.66 43.50
N THR A 43 21.89 0.60 43.93
CA THR A 43 20.86 1.51 43.40
C THR A 43 21.06 1.78 41.91
N GLY A 44 22.29 2.03 41.48
CA GLY A 44 22.64 2.21 40.07
C GLY A 44 22.31 0.99 39.22
N LEU A 45 22.61 -0.21 39.73
CA LEU A 45 22.27 -1.47 39.07
C LEU A 45 20.75 -1.64 38.92
N ILE A 46 19.96 -1.37 39.97
CA ILE A 46 18.49 -1.44 39.91
C ILE A 46 17.95 -0.48 38.86
N LEU A 47 18.40 0.78 38.86
CA LEU A 47 17.94 1.78 37.89
C LEU A 47 18.31 1.39 36.45
N PHE A 48 19.51 0.83 36.26
CA PHE A 48 19.93 0.31 34.96
C PHE A 48 19.03 -0.83 34.48
N LEU A 49 18.74 -1.82 35.34
CA LEU A 49 17.84 -2.93 35.02
C LEU A 49 16.42 -2.46 34.72
N LEU A 50 15.90 -1.47 35.48
CA LEU A 50 14.58 -0.89 35.26
C LEU A 50 14.49 -0.23 33.88
N VAL A 51 15.51 0.55 33.50
CA VAL A 51 15.56 1.17 32.17
C VAL A 51 15.63 0.09 31.09
N ALA A 52 16.49 -0.91 31.24
CA ALA A 52 16.61 -1.99 30.28
C ALA A 52 15.27 -2.71 30.08
N ALA A 53 14.52 -2.96 31.17
CA ALA A 53 13.19 -3.53 31.10
C ALA A 53 12.19 -2.63 30.34
N ILE A 54 12.17 -1.32 30.61
CA ILE A 54 11.31 -0.36 29.90
C ILE A 54 11.67 -0.31 28.40
N GLN A 55 12.96 -0.30 28.06
CA GLN A 55 13.45 -0.30 26.69
C GLN A 55 13.05 -1.58 25.94
N ILE A 56 13.21 -2.75 26.58
CA ILE A 56 12.76 -4.03 26.03
C ILE A 56 11.24 -4.03 25.85
N GLN A 57 10.49 -3.51 26.82
CA GLN A 57 9.04 -3.39 26.72
C GLN A 57 8.64 -2.51 25.53
N GLN A 58 9.26 -1.34 25.36
CA GLN A 58 9.01 -0.44 24.22
C GLN A 58 9.37 -1.11 22.89
N PHE A 59 10.51 -1.81 22.83
CA PHE A 59 10.93 -2.55 21.65
C PHE A 59 9.92 -3.65 21.28
N ILE A 60 9.46 -4.42 22.26
CA ILE A 60 8.43 -5.46 22.06
C ILE A 60 7.13 -4.82 21.60
N TRP A 61 6.69 -3.72 22.21
CA TRP A 61 5.47 -3.03 21.81
C TRP A 61 5.55 -2.48 20.38
N GLN A 62 6.69 -1.92 20.00
CA GLN A 62 6.89 -1.36 18.67
C GLN A 62 7.07 -2.43 17.58
N ASN A 63 7.59 -3.62 17.88
CA ASN A 63 7.91 -4.61 16.84
C ASN A 63 7.04 -5.87 16.88
N VAL A 64 6.62 -6.30 18.07
CA VAL A 64 5.85 -7.55 18.26
C VAL A 64 4.35 -7.30 18.24
N ASN A 65 3.89 -6.13 18.71
CA ASN A 65 2.46 -5.79 18.76
C ASN A 65 1.99 -5.03 17.52
N GLN A 66 2.65 -5.22 16.38
CA GLN A 66 2.18 -4.67 15.10
C GLN A 66 1.25 -5.67 14.41
N PRO A 67 0.14 -5.21 13.82
CA PRO A 67 -0.70 -6.07 13.02
C PRO A 67 0.05 -6.49 11.74
N ASP A 68 0.12 -7.78 11.48
CA ASP A 68 0.65 -8.32 10.22
C ASP A 68 -0.47 -8.38 9.19
N ILE A 69 -0.64 -7.30 8.44
CA ILE A 69 -1.72 -7.14 7.46
C ILE A 69 -1.20 -7.48 6.06
N ASP A 70 -1.71 -8.52 5.45
CA ASP A 70 -1.43 -8.86 4.05
C ASP A 70 -2.55 -8.37 3.14
N LEU A 71 -2.24 -8.17 1.87
CA LEU A 71 -3.26 -7.97 0.84
C LEU A 71 -3.28 -9.22 -0.04
N VAL A 72 -4.45 -9.80 -0.20
CA VAL A 72 -4.67 -10.99 -1.00
C VAL A 72 -5.41 -10.58 -2.27
N ALA A 73 -4.87 -11.00 -3.41
CA ALA A 73 -5.51 -10.84 -4.71
C ALA A 73 -6.92 -11.44 -4.70
N SER A 74 -7.83 -10.87 -5.49
CA SER A 74 -9.11 -11.52 -5.73
C SER A 74 -8.88 -12.85 -6.43
N THR A 75 -9.62 -13.89 -6.06
CA THR A 75 -9.73 -15.10 -6.87
C THR A 75 -10.63 -14.89 -8.10
N GLN A 76 -11.42 -13.82 -8.11
CA GLN A 76 -12.25 -13.44 -9.25
C GLN A 76 -11.43 -12.57 -10.20
N ARG A 77 -11.38 -12.99 -11.47
CA ARG A 77 -10.79 -12.19 -12.55
C ARG A 77 -11.72 -11.05 -12.94
N ALA A 78 -11.15 -9.95 -13.41
CA ALA A 78 -11.94 -8.83 -13.92
C ALA A 78 -11.96 -8.87 -15.46
N VAL A 79 -13.05 -8.42 -16.07
CA VAL A 79 -13.21 -8.29 -17.51
C VAL A 79 -13.34 -6.81 -17.84
N LEU A 80 -12.51 -6.32 -18.77
CA LEU A 80 -12.56 -4.98 -19.33
C LEU A 80 -13.11 -5.05 -20.75
N LYS A 81 -14.21 -4.35 -21.00
CA LYS A 81 -14.79 -4.19 -22.33
C LYS A 81 -14.89 -2.74 -22.74
N TRP A 82 -14.67 -2.48 -24.01
CA TRP A 82 -14.80 -1.15 -24.58
C TRP A 82 -15.04 -1.20 -26.10
N ASN A 83 -16.08 -0.51 -26.57
CA ASN A 83 -16.31 -0.30 -27.99
C ASN A 83 -16.07 1.17 -28.37
N PRO A 84 -14.86 1.53 -28.82
CA PRO A 84 -14.49 2.88 -29.17
C PRO A 84 -15.26 3.45 -30.36
N SER A 85 -15.54 2.62 -31.37
CA SER A 85 -16.21 3.04 -32.60
C SER A 85 -17.66 3.44 -32.37
N LYS A 86 -18.27 2.93 -31.29
CA LYS A 86 -19.60 3.32 -30.80
C LYS A 86 -19.56 4.47 -29.80
N GLY A 87 -18.39 5.01 -29.49
CA GLY A 87 -18.22 6.07 -28.48
C GLY A 87 -18.61 5.62 -27.07
N GLU A 88 -18.54 4.31 -26.80
CA GLU A 88 -18.93 3.75 -25.50
C GLU A 88 -17.89 4.02 -24.44
N ALA A 89 -18.35 4.16 -23.20
CA ALA A 89 -17.47 4.23 -22.05
C ALA A 89 -16.89 2.84 -21.73
N PHE A 90 -15.75 2.79 -21.04
CA PHE A 90 -15.23 1.55 -20.49
C PHE A 90 -16.30 0.87 -19.60
N THR A 91 -16.41 -0.44 -19.75
CA THR A 91 -17.23 -1.29 -18.88
C THR A 91 -16.30 -2.30 -18.22
N MET A 92 -16.40 -2.44 -16.90
CA MET A 92 -15.64 -3.44 -16.15
C MET A 92 -16.53 -4.21 -15.20
N PHE A 93 -16.33 -5.51 -15.13
CA PHE A 93 -17.13 -6.42 -14.30
C PHE A 93 -16.30 -7.64 -13.90
N ASN A 94 -16.76 -8.42 -12.91
CA ASN A 94 -16.09 -9.68 -12.60
C ASN A 94 -16.40 -10.72 -13.66
N GLU A 95 -15.50 -11.66 -13.89
CA GLU A 95 -15.75 -12.77 -14.79
C GLU A 95 -17.00 -13.55 -14.37
N GLY A 96 -17.94 -13.72 -15.32
CA GLY A 96 -19.23 -14.36 -15.08
C GLY A 96 -20.38 -13.40 -14.75
N ASP A 97 -20.07 -12.16 -14.35
CA ASP A 97 -21.10 -11.14 -14.16
C ASP A 97 -21.56 -10.59 -15.52
N GLN A 98 -22.83 -10.20 -15.62
CA GLN A 98 -23.34 -9.40 -16.73
C GLN A 98 -23.75 -8.03 -16.18
N LEU A 99 -22.92 -7.02 -16.46
CA LEU A 99 -23.26 -5.62 -16.17
C LEU A 99 -23.73 -4.92 -17.45
N PRO A 100 -24.68 -3.97 -17.35
CA PRO A 100 -25.00 -3.10 -18.46
C PRO A 100 -23.76 -2.27 -18.88
N ARG A 101 -23.72 -1.85 -20.15
CA ARG A 101 -22.60 -1.06 -20.69
C ARG A 101 -22.43 0.26 -19.93
N GLY A 102 -21.19 0.65 -19.71
CA GLY A 102 -20.81 1.86 -18.97
C GLY A 102 -20.80 1.72 -17.45
N HIS A 103 -21.14 0.55 -16.91
CA HIS A 103 -21.00 0.27 -15.48
C HIS A 103 -19.62 -0.28 -15.13
N TRP A 104 -19.23 -0.03 -13.87
CA TRP A 104 -17.94 -0.39 -13.31
C TRP A 104 -18.13 -1.23 -12.06
N ALA A 105 -17.56 -2.44 -12.07
CA ALA A 105 -17.15 -3.14 -10.86
C ALA A 105 -15.67 -2.89 -10.63
N VAL A 106 -15.32 -2.42 -9.44
CA VAL A 106 -13.94 -2.30 -9.01
C VAL A 106 -13.44 -3.65 -8.48
N PRO A 107 -12.18 -4.04 -8.75
CA PRO A 107 -11.62 -5.26 -8.21
C PRO A 107 -11.66 -5.24 -6.68
N LYS A 108 -12.32 -6.24 -6.09
CA LYS A 108 -12.36 -6.45 -4.64
C LYS A 108 -11.14 -7.26 -4.23
N LEU A 109 -10.39 -6.77 -3.27
CA LEU A 109 -9.24 -7.44 -2.68
C LEU A 109 -9.53 -7.71 -1.20
N LYS A 110 -8.78 -8.63 -0.59
CA LYS A 110 -8.92 -8.90 0.84
C LYS A 110 -7.71 -8.45 1.62
N LEU A 111 -7.94 -7.66 2.65
CA LEU A 111 -6.97 -7.39 3.69
C LEU A 111 -7.05 -8.51 4.72
N LYS A 112 -5.96 -9.25 4.87
CA LYS A 112 -5.87 -10.38 5.79
C LYS A 112 -4.93 -10.05 6.93
N ASN A 113 -5.46 -9.94 8.13
CA ASN A 113 -4.68 -9.82 9.34
C ASN A 113 -4.26 -11.21 9.82
N LYS A 114 -2.95 -11.46 9.82
CA LYS A 114 -2.34 -12.71 10.29
C LYS A 114 -1.95 -12.65 11.76
N SER A 115 -2.07 -11.49 12.39
CA SER A 115 -1.76 -11.30 13.81
C SER A 115 -2.99 -11.49 14.70
N THR A 116 -2.77 -11.54 16.00
CA THR A 116 -3.83 -11.52 17.02
C THR A 116 -4.32 -10.11 17.35
N TYR A 117 -3.69 -9.06 16.80
CA TYR A 117 -3.99 -7.67 17.11
C TYR A 117 -4.79 -7.02 16.00
N ASN A 118 -5.93 -6.41 16.34
CA ASN A 118 -6.72 -5.67 15.35
C ASN A 118 -6.05 -4.33 15.02
N ALA A 119 -6.10 -3.94 13.75
CA ALA A 119 -5.72 -2.58 13.36
C ALA A 119 -6.96 -1.68 13.43
N LEU A 120 -6.85 -0.53 14.09
CA LEU A 120 -7.91 0.47 14.21
C LEU A 120 -7.49 1.73 13.46
N ASP A 121 -8.49 2.47 12.94
CA ASP A 121 -8.26 3.73 12.23
C ASP A 121 -7.20 3.56 11.14
N ALA A 122 -7.40 2.51 10.35
CA ALA A 122 -6.53 2.14 9.27
C ALA A 122 -6.85 2.96 8.02
N LYS A 123 -5.90 3.00 7.10
CA LYS A 123 -6.02 3.66 5.82
C LYS A 123 -5.21 2.91 4.79
N ILE A 124 -5.79 2.69 3.62
CA ILE A 124 -5.07 2.18 2.46
C ILE A 124 -4.89 3.34 1.47
N SER A 125 -3.64 3.65 1.17
CA SER A 125 -3.28 4.67 0.18
C SER A 125 -2.89 3.95 -1.11
N TRP A 126 -3.70 4.11 -2.14
CA TRP A 126 -3.45 3.59 -3.47
C TRP A 126 -2.70 4.62 -4.30
N SER A 127 -1.71 4.17 -5.05
CA SER A 127 -1.01 5.01 -6.01
C SER A 127 -0.53 4.24 -7.21
N VAL A 128 -0.40 4.92 -8.34
CA VAL A 128 0.20 4.39 -9.56
C VAL A 128 1.41 5.23 -9.93
N ALA A 129 2.39 4.61 -10.58
CA ALA A 129 3.55 5.36 -11.05
C ALA A 129 3.10 6.44 -12.05
N PRO A 130 3.63 7.67 -11.97
CA PRO A 130 3.31 8.69 -12.93
C PRO A 130 3.77 8.25 -14.32
N TYR A 131 2.83 8.05 -15.23
CA TYR A 131 3.12 7.80 -16.63
C TYR A 131 2.56 8.93 -17.49
N ASP A 132 3.18 9.14 -18.64
CA ASP A 132 2.77 10.17 -19.58
C ASP A 132 1.51 9.73 -20.32
N LEU A 133 0.35 10.17 -19.81
CA LEU A 133 -0.95 9.92 -20.42
C LEU A 133 -0.98 10.36 -21.88
N ARG A 134 -0.26 11.40 -22.28
CA ARG A 134 -0.25 11.86 -23.68
C ARG A 134 0.41 10.83 -24.59
N LYS A 135 1.57 10.30 -24.18
CA LYS A 135 2.24 9.21 -24.91
C LYS A 135 1.38 7.96 -25.01
N LEU A 136 0.60 7.69 -23.97
CA LEU A 136 -0.33 6.57 -23.98
C LEU A 136 -1.44 6.76 -25.02
N LEU A 137 -1.99 7.96 -25.12
CA LEU A 137 -3.04 8.32 -26.09
C LEU A 137 -2.51 8.45 -27.52
N GLU A 138 -1.22 8.70 -27.68
CA GLU A 138 -0.53 8.61 -28.96
C GLU A 138 -0.34 7.15 -29.44
N SER A 139 -0.74 6.14 -28.67
CA SER A 139 -0.76 4.76 -29.17
C SER A 139 -1.70 4.61 -30.38
N PRO A 140 -1.29 3.89 -31.44
CA PRO A 140 -2.16 3.64 -32.59
C PRO A 140 -3.51 3.01 -32.21
N SER A 141 -3.50 2.21 -31.14
CA SER A 141 -4.67 1.57 -30.55
C SER A 141 -5.69 2.53 -29.96
N LEU A 142 -5.30 3.77 -29.58
CA LEU A 142 -6.15 4.79 -28.96
C LEU A 142 -6.35 6.07 -29.80
N GLN A 143 -5.41 6.43 -30.69
CA GLN A 143 -5.43 7.67 -31.47
C GLN A 143 -6.71 7.89 -32.31
N LYS A 144 -7.43 6.82 -32.68
CA LYS A 144 -8.60 6.88 -33.56
C LYS A 144 -9.96 6.92 -32.83
N LYS A 145 -9.96 7.09 -31.50
CA LYS A 145 -11.06 6.53 -30.68
C LYS A 145 -11.59 7.48 -29.60
N ASN A 146 -12.08 8.67 -29.98
CA ASN A 146 -12.89 9.56 -29.11
C ASN A 146 -12.35 9.74 -27.68
N ILE A 147 -11.02 9.82 -27.50
CA ILE A 147 -10.39 10.09 -26.22
C ILE A 147 -9.74 11.47 -26.27
N ALA A 148 -10.03 12.30 -25.27
CA ALA A 148 -9.43 13.62 -25.12
C ALA A 148 -8.86 13.81 -23.70
N VAL A 149 -7.66 14.39 -23.60
CA VAL A 149 -7.13 14.83 -22.31
C VAL A 149 -7.73 16.18 -21.98
N LEU A 150 -8.32 16.29 -20.81
CA LEU A 150 -8.86 17.54 -20.27
C LEU A 150 -7.90 18.11 -19.21
N PRO A 151 -7.98 19.41 -18.90
CA PRO A 151 -7.24 20.00 -17.79
C PRO A 151 -7.54 19.30 -16.44
N GLY A 152 -6.56 19.26 -15.53
CA GLY A 152 -6.80 18.82 -14.14
C GLY A 152 -6.88 17.30 -13.93
N SER A 153 -6.03 16.51 -14.61
CA SER A 153 -5.98 15.04 -14.48
C SER A 153 -7.30 14.36 -14.89
N GLN A 154 -7.92 14.85 -15.96
CA GLN A 154 -9.16 14.31 -16.49
C GLN A 154 -8.98 13.77 -17.90
N VAL A 155 -9.70 12.70 -18.22
CA VAL A 155 -9.74 12.11 -19.55
C VAL A 155 -11.19 11.88 -19.94
N GLN A 156 -11.58 12.37 -21.11
CA GLN A 156 -12.86 12.07 -21.71
C GLN A 156 -12.72 10.81 -22.58
N VAL A 157 -13.60 9.83 -22.41
CA VAL A 157 -13.69 8.62 -23.24
C VAL A 157 -15.13 8.53 -23.72
N GLY A 158 -15.35 8.75 -25.02
CA GLY A 158 -16.71 8.90 -25.56
C GLY A 158 -17.41 10.09 -24.89
N ASN A 159 -18.55 9.83 -24.26
CA ASN A 159 -19.35 10.86 -23.57
C ASN A 159 -19.08 10.93 -22.05
N THR A 160 -18.15 10.14 -21.52
CA THR A 160 -17.88 10.07 -20.07
C THR A 160 -16.54 10.73 -19.76
N ILE A 161 -16.54 11.58 -18.73
CA ILE A 161 -15.32 12.20 -18.19
C ILE A 161 -14.88 11.41 -16.95
N TYR A 162 -13.62 11.05 -16.94
CA TYR A 162 -12.97 10.29 -15.90
C TYR A 162 -11.91 11.10 -15.19
N ASP A 163 -11.87 11.00 -13.87
CA ASP A 163 -10.73 11.44 -13.07
C ASP A 163 -9.66 10.35 -13.09
N VAL A 164 -8.45 10.71 -13.52
CA VAL A 164 -7.28 9.82 -13.58
C VAL A 164 -6.21 10.21 -12.56
N THR A 165 -6.61 10.81 -11.44
CA THR A 165 -5.72 11.11 -10.32
C THR A 165 -4.95 9.85 -9.89
N GLN A 166 -3.63 10.00 -9.76
CA GLN A 166 -2.69 8.88 -9.56
C GLN A 166 -2.55 8.41 -8.11
N ARG A 167 -3.25 9.05 -7.17
CA ARG A 167 -3.25 8.69 -5.75
C ARG A 167 -4.64 8.83 -5.15
N HIS A 168 -5.03 7.89 -4.30
CA HIS A 168 -6.29 7.95 -3.57
C HIS A 168 -6.16 7.25 -2.22
N ASP A 169 -6.64 7.90 -1.17
CA ASP A 169 -6.57 7.40 0.19
C ASP A 169 -7.98 6.94 0.62
N LEU A 170 -8.12 5.67 1.02
CA LEU A 170 -9.37 5.11 1.53
C LEU A 170 -9.26 4.83 3.04
N PRO A 171 -10.13 5.41 3.88
CA PRO A 171 -10.18 5.09 5.30
C PRO A 171 -10.79 3.70 5.53
N ILE A 172 -10.27 3.00 6.53
CA ILE A 172 -10.72 1.68 6.96
C ILE A 172 -10.87 1.71 8.48
N ILE A 173 -12.10 1.54 8.98
CA ILE A 173 -12.40 1.72 10.40
C ILE A 173 -11.66 0.68 11.26
N PHE A 174 -11.71 -0.59 10.85
CA PHE A 174 -11.05 -1.70 11.54
C PHE A 174 -10.59 -2.77 10.54
N ILE A 175 -9.47 -3.41 10.86
CA ILE A 175 -8.99 -4.62 10.18
C ILE A 175 -8.84 -5.71 11.25
N THR A 176 -9.77 -6.66 11.26
CA THR A 176 -9.85 -7.71 12.29
C THR A 176 -9.16 -9.01 11.84
N ARG A 177 -9.83 -9.81 10.99
CA ARG A 177 -9.25 -11.01 10.36
C ARG A 177 -9.19 -10.86 8.85
N ASP A 178 -10.36 -10.75 8.23
CA ASP A 178 -10.50 -10.48 6.81
C ASP A 178 -11.36 -9.24 6.65
N THR A 179 -10.92 -8.30 5.81
CA THR A 179 -11.66 -7.08 5.51
C THR A 179 -11.58 -6.82 4.01
N ASP A 180 -12.74 -6.67 3.38
CA ASP A 180 -12.78 -6.36 1.96
C ASP A 180 -12.28 -4.93 1.73
N THR A 181 -11.46 -4.76 0.70
CA THR A 181 -11.03 -3.47 0.17
C THR A 181 -11.20 -3.49 -1.35
N PHE A 182 -11.06 -2.34 -1.99
CA PHE A 182 -11.14 -2.24 -3.44
C PHE A 182 -10.13 -1.25 -3.98
N ILE A 183 -9.84 -1.36 -5.27
CA ILE A 183 -9.04 -0.36 -5.99
C ILE A 183 -9.98 0.81 -6.35
N PRO A 184 -9.69 2.05 -5.94
CA PRO A 184 -10.50 3.22 -6.28
C PRO A 184 -10.68 3.38 -7.78
N LEU A 185 -11.87 3.81 -8.22
CA LEU A 185 -12.20 3.93 -9.63
C LEU A 185 -11.21 4.83 -10.39
N ASN A 186 -10.82 5.97 -9.83
CA ASN A 186 -9.87 6.90 -10.45
C ASN A 186 -8.48 6.28 -10.66
N ILE A 187 -8.06 5.38 -9.77
CA ILE A 187 -6.83 4.60 -9.92
C ILE A 187 -7.02 3.50 -10.97
N TRP A 188 -8.20 2.88 -10.99
CA TRP A 188 -8.50 1.76 -11.86
C TRP A 188 -8.67 2.16 -13.33
N ILE A 189 -9.17 3.37 -13.60
CA ILE A 189 -9.26 3.93 -14.96
C ILE A 189 -7.87 4.08 -15.59
N ASN A 190 -6.83 4.42 -14.81
CA ASN A 190 -5.47 4.47 -15.31
C ASN A 190 -5.02 3.10 -15.85
N ALA A 191 -5.33 2.00 -15.14
CA ALA A 191 -5.07 0.65 -15.61
C ALA A 191 -5.86 0.32 -16.90
N ALA A 192 -7.13 0.73 -16.96
CA ALA A 192 -7.99 0.55 -18.14
C ALA A 192 -7.36 1.16 -19.41
N LEU A 193 -6.96 2.43 -19.30
CA LEU A 193 -6.32 3.17 -20.38
C LEU A 193 -5.01 2.49 -20.77
N PHE A 194 -4.20 2.11 -19.78
CA PHE A 194 -2.93 1.42 -20.01
C PHE A 194 -3.13 0.15 -20.83
N PHE A 195 -4.03 -0.74 -20.41
CA PHE A 195 -4.29 -1.98 -21.14
C PHE A 195 -4.86 -1.73 -22.53
N ALA A 196 -5.78 -0.79 -22.68
CA ALA A 196 -6.33 -0.44 -23.99
C ALA A 196 -5.27 0.09 -24.97
N ALA A 197 -4.21 0.73 -24.46
CA ALA A 197 -3.09 1.20 -25.27
C ALA A 197 -2.05 0.11 -25.58
N SER A 198 -1.75 -0.73 -24.60
CA SER A 198 -0.57 -1.62 -24.64
C SER A 198 -0.88 -3.07 -25.03
N LEU A 199 -2.14 -3.50 -24.95
CA LEU A 199 -2.50 -4.89 -25.22
C LEU A 199 -2.42 -5.17 -26.73
N PRO A 200 -1.68 -6.19 -27.17
CA PRO A 200 -1.61 -6.57 -28.58
C PRO A 200 -2.98 -7.05 -29.10
N PRO A 201 -3.26 -6.88 -30.41
CA PRO A 201 -4.56 -7.24 -30.98
C PRO A 201 -4.81 -8.74 -31.09
N GLU A 202 -3.77 -9.58 -31.00
CA GLU A 202 -3.89 -11.03 -31.13
C GLU A 202 -4.64 -11.64 -29.92
N PRO A 203 -5.66 -12.50 -30.13
CA PRO A 203 -6.33 -13.19 -29.04
C PRO A 203 -5.35 -14.04 -28.22
N GLY A 204 -5.50 -14.03 -26.90
CA GLY A 204 -4.61 -14.74 -25.96
C GLY A 204 -3.27 -14.04 -25.72
N SER A 205 -2.98 -12.93 -26.40
CA SER A 205 -1.80 -12.11 -26.07
C SER A 205 -1.94 -11.42 -24.72
N HIS A 206 -0.80 -11.07 -24.12
CA HIS A 206 -0.74 -10.44 -22.81
C HIS A 206 -0.19 -9.02 -22.89
N SER A 207 -0.70 -8.13 -22.06
CA SER A 207 -0.12 -6.81 -21.86
C SER A 207 1.18 -6.89 -21.06
N PRO A 208 2.02 -5.85 -21.10
CA PRO A 208 2.97 -5.62 -20.03
C PRO A 208 2.25 -5.53 -18.66
N THR A 209 2.96 -5.87 -17.59
CA THR A 209 2.40 -5.78 -16.23
C THR A 209 2.20 -4.33 -15.81
N TYR A 210 0.99 -4.02 -15.35
CA TYR A 210 0.66 -2.75 -14.72
C TYR A 210 0.84 -2.86 -13.21
N PHE A 211 1.48 -1.86 -12.59
CA PHE A 211 1.79 -1.86 -11.17
C PHE A 211 0.98 -0.82 -10.41
N LEU A 212 0.33 -1.26 -9.33
CA LEU A 212 -0.30 -0.39 -8.35
C LEU A 212 0.40 -0.57 -7.01
N ASP A 213 0.65 0.53 -6.33
CA ASP A 213 1.19 0.52 -4.98
C ASP A 213 0.08 0.75 -3.97
N ALA A 214 0.06 -0.08 -2.94
CA ALA A 214 -0.82 0.05 -1.80
C ALA A 214 0.00 0.22 -0.53
N VAL A 215 -0.25 1.31 0.19
CA VAL A 215 0.36 1.56 1.50
C VAL A 215 -0.73 1.51 2.56
N ILE A 216 -0.68 0.48 3.38
CA ILE A 216 -1.61 0.31 4.49
C ILE A 216 -0.94 0.90 5.74
N SER A 217 -1.58 1.90 6.33
CA SER A 217 -1.18 2.50 7.59
C SER A 217 -2.30 2.33 8.60
N TRP A 218 -1.96 2.29 9.88
CA TRP A 218 -2.94 2.20 10.96
C TRP A 218 -2.45 3.01 12.15
N ASN A 219 -3.40 3.41 12.99
CA ASN A 219 -3.10 4.24 14.13
C ASN A 219 -2.71 3.37 15.33
N ILE A 220 -1.47 3.51 15.79
CA ILE A 220 -0.99 2.96 17.07
C ILE A 220 -0.37 4.13 17.83
N PRO A 221 -0.62 4.28 19.14
CA PRO A 221 -0.03 5.34 19.97
C PRO A 221 1.48 5.54 19.77
N ASP A 222 2.22 4.44 19.56
CA ASP A 222 3.68 4.42 19.44
C ASP A 222 4.19 4.51 17.98
N GLY A 223 3.29 4.67 17.01
CA GLY A 223 3.60 4.79 15.58
C GLY A 223 3.68 3.45 14.86
N GLY A 224 2.61 3.10 14.13
CA GLY A 224 2.60 1.90 13.28
C GLY A 224 3.56 2.03 12.09
N GLN A 225 4.25 0.94 11.74
CA GLN A 225 5.02 0.92 10.50
C GLN A 225 4.07 0.58 9.34
N PRO A 226 3.92 1.47 8.35
CA PRO A 226 3.01 1.20 7.26
C PRO A 226 3.51 0.01 6.43
N LYS A 227 2.59 -0.89 6.06
CA LYS A 227 2.89 -2.00 5.17
C LYS A 227 2.78 -1.56 3.73
N ARG A 228 3.85 -1.79 2.96
CA ARG A 228 3.94 -1.43 1.54
C ARG A 228 3.79 -2.68 0.69
N LEU A 229 2.81 -2.64 -0.20
CA LEU A 229 2.42 -3.75 -1.05
C LEU A 229 2.37 -3.26 -2.49
N ARG A 230 2.61 -4.17 -3.43
CA ARG A 230 2.51 -3.91 -4.86
C ARG A 230 1.54 -4.91 -5.46
N VAL A 231 0.49 -4.40 -6.10
CA VAL A 231 -0.44 -5.18 -6.89
C VAL A 231 0.02 -5.14 -8.34
N LYS A 232 0.18 -6.32 -8.93
CA LYS A 232 0.41 -6.50 -10.36
C LYS A 232 -0.92 -6.80 -11.02
N ALA A 233 -1.19 -6.14 -12.13
CA ALA A 233 -2.32 -6.44 -12.98
C ALA A 233 -1.81 -6.73 -14.40
N THR A 234 -2.25 -7.84 -14.98
CA THR A 234 -1.90 -8.24 -16.35
C THR A 234 -3.19 -8.49 -17.12
N ALA A 235 -3.31 -7.89 -18.30
CA ALA A 235 -4.46 -8.09 -19.17
C ALA A 235 -4.14 -9.15 -20.23
N THR A 236 -5.11 -10.01 -20.53
CA THR A 236 -5.08 -11.02 -21.58
C THR A 236 -6.17 -10.69 -22.59
N ASN A 237 -5.83 -10.61 -23.87
CA ASN A 237 -6.78 -10.27 -24.93
C ASN A 237 -7.78 -11.42 -25.15
N MET A 238 -9.07 -11.11 -25.02
CA MET A 238 -10.19 -12.04 -25.22
C MET A 238 -11.01 -11.73 -26.49
N GLY A 239 -10.54 -10.80 -27.32
CA GLY A 239 -11.20 -10.40 -28.57
C GLY A 239 -11.26 -11.55 -29.58
N PRO A 240 -12.22 -11.51 -30.52
CA PRO A 240 -12.35 -12.54 -31.55
C PRO A 240 -11.13 -12.55 -32.48
N ALA A 241 -10.71 -13.75 -32.89
CA ALA A 241 -9.68 -13.92 -33.91
C ALA A 241 -10.12 -13.24 -35.22
N GLY A 242 -9.36 -12.23 -35.65
CA GLY A 242 -9.61 -11.52 -36.91
C GLY A 242 -10.17 -10.10 -36.79
N GLY A 243 -10.35 -9.54 -35.58
CA GLY A 243 -10.57 -8.10 -35.39
C GLY A 243 -11.81 -7.52 -36.08
N LEU A 244 -12.82 -8.35 -36.35
CA LEU A 244 -14.01 -7.96 -37.11
C LEU A 244 -14.93 -6.99 -36.37
N ASP A 245 -14.87 -6.98 -35.03
CA ASP A 245 -15.53 -5.98 -34.20
C ASP A 245 -14.45 -5.13 -33.53
N ASP A 246 -14.58 -3.79 -33.62
CA ASP A 246 -13.74 -2.84 -32.89
C ASP A 246 -13.83 -2.95 -31.35
N GLU A 247 -14.53 -3.98 -30.84
CA GLU A 247 -14.70 -4.25 -29.42
C GLU A 247 -13.40 -4.79 -28.80
N PHE A 248 -12.85 -3.99 -27.90
CA PHE A 248 -11.79 -4.40 -27.00
C PHE A 248 -12.40 -5.22 -25.87
N SER A 249 -11.87 -6.42 -25.63
CA SER A 249 -12.25 -7.27 -24.50
C SER A 249 -10.98 -7.89 -23.92
N ALA A 250 -10.75 -7.68 -22.62
CA ALA A 250 -9.58 -8.20 -21.93
C ALA A 250 -9.96 -8.81 -20.58
N LEU A 251 -9.33 -9.93 -20.25
CA LEU A 251 -9.39 -10.56 -18.94
C LEU A 251 -8.19 -10.09 -18.11
N ILE A 252 -8.41 -9.67 -16.87
CA ILE A 252 -7.40 -9.07 -16.02
C ILE A 252 -7.17 -9.97 -14.81
N ASP A 253 -5.93 -10.40 -14.67
CA ASP A 253 -5.43 -11.20 -13.55
C ASP A 253 -4.66 -10.31 -12.57
N PHE A 254 -4.73 -10.67 -11.29
CA PHE A 254 -4.11 -9.92 -10.19
C PHE A 254 -3.15 -10.78 -9.39
N GLU A 255 -1.98 -10.21 -9.09
CA GLU A 255 -1.04 -10.77 -8.14
C GLU A 255 -0.65 -9.71 -7.11
N VAL A 256 -0.33 -10.11 -5.89
CA VAL A 256 0.14 -9.20 -4.85
C VAL A 256 1.52 -9.62 -4.37
N GLU A 257 2.43 -8.66 -4.33
CA GLU A 257 3.76 -8.82 -3.78
C GLU A 257 4.00 -7.87 -2.61
N GLN A 258 4.70 -8.35 -1.59
CA GLN A 258 5.20 -7.49 -0.53
C GLN A 258 6.43 -6.75 -1.02
N ARG A 259 6.47 -5.43 -0.82
CA ARG A 259 7.70 -4.67 -1.05
C ARG A 259 8.55 -4.67 0.22
N PRO A 260 9.88 -4.86 0.11
CA PRO A 260 10.77 -4.58 1.23
C PRO A 260 10.62 -3.10 1.64
N GLN A 261 10.73 -2.86 2.96
CA GLN A 261 10.67 -1.53 3.56
C GLN A 261 11.83 -0.64 3.11
#